data_AF-A0A821Z6D0-F1
#
_entry.id   AF-A0A821Z6D0-F1
#
_cell.length_a   1.000
_cell.length_b   1.000
_cell.length_c   1.000
_cell.angle_alpha   90.00
_cell.angle_beta   90.00
_cell.angle_gamma   90.00
#
_symmetry.space_group_name_H-M   'P 1'
#
loop_
_entity.id
_entity.type
_entity.pdbx_description
1 polymer ?
#
loop_
_entity_poly.entity_id
_entity_poly.type
_entity_poly.pdbx_seq_one_letter_code
_entity_poly.pdbx_strand_id
1 'polypeptide(L)' 'MRLAPVPLFFYRDPIKAVEYSGISGIITHGDQKASDACRYYGALIVAALRGETKAQLLDNDFYLKHREWFGSKSLTQ' A
#
# COMPACT_ATOMS: atom_id res chain seq x y z
N MET A 1 -12.23 2.18 7.16
CA MET A 1 -11.02 2.90 6.69
C MET A 1 -10.31 3.54 7.88
N ARG A 2 -9.34 2.82 8.49
CA ARG A 2 -8.53 3.28 9.64
C ARG A 2 -7.02 3.15 9.35
N LEU A 3 -6.64 3.22 8.08
CA LEU A 3 -5.37 2.71 7.58
C LEU A 3 -4.18 3.60 7.96
N ALA A 4 -4.34 4.92 7.93
CA ALA A 4 -3.25 5.91 7.94
C ALA A 4 -2.12 5.67 8.97
N PRO A 5 -2.38 5.24 10.23
CA PRO A 5 -1.31 5.01 11.21
C PRO A 5 -0.26 3.98 10.75
N VAL A 6 -0.68 2.95 10.01
CA VAL A 6 0.21 1.85 9.59
C VAL A 6 1.29 2.31 8.59
N PRO A 7 0.96 2.87 7.41
CA PRO A 7 1.97 3.35 6.48
C PRO A 7 2.78 4.53 7.03
N LEU A 8 2.21 5.35 7.92
CA LEU A 8 2.95 6.43 8.59
C LEU A 8 4.03 5.89 9.53
N PHE A 9 3.75 4.82 10.29
CA PHE A 9 4.74 4.23 11.19
C PHE A 9 5.85 3.52 10.42
N PHE A 10 5.50 2.77 9.37
CA PHE A 10 6.44 1.95 8.61
C PHE A 10 7.04 2.63 7.37
N TYR A 11 6.83 3.94 7.14
CA TYR A 11 7.19 4.62 5.88
C TYR A 11 8.66 4.47 5.43
N ARG A 12 9.58 4.21 6.36
CA ARG A 12 11.01 3.98 6.08
C ARG A 12 11.29 2.60 5.46
N ASP A 13 10.34 1.68 5.57
CA ASP A 13 10.37 0.32 5.03
C ASP A 13 9.07 0.07 4.24
N PRO A 14 9.03 0.44 2.94
CA PRO A 14 7.83 0.33 2.12
C PRO A 14 7.23 -1.07 2.03
N ILE A 15 8.07 -2.11 2.09
CA ILE A 15 7.63 -3.51 2.05
C ILE A 15 6.78 -3.80 3.30
N LYS A 16 7.31 -3.48 4.49
CA LYS A 16 6.55 -3.65 5.75
C LYS A 16 5.30 -2.76 5.77
N ALA A 17 5.40 -1.52 5.29
CA ALA A 17 4.28 -0.60 5.28
C ALA A 17 3.11 -1.13 4.44
N VAL A 18 3.38 -1.66 3.25
CA VAL A 18 2.36 -2.25 2.37
C VAL A 18 1.81 -3.55 2.95
N GLU A 19 2.67 -4.43 3.45
CA GLU A 19 2.26 -5.70 4.07
C GLU A 19 1.32 -5.49 5.26
N TYR A 20 1.73 -4.69 6.24
CA TYR A 20 0.92 -4.45 7.43
C TYR A 20 -0.34 -3.64 7.12
N SER A 21 -0.32 -2.82 6.07
CA SER A 21 -1.52 -2.14 5.58
C SER A 21 -2.60 -3.15 5.19
N GLY A 22 -2.24 -4.20 4.43
CA GLY A 22 -3.16 -5.28 4.07
C GLY A 22 -3.68 -6.07 5.28
N ILE A 23 -2.76 -6.49 6.16
CA ILE A 23 -3.09 -7.25 7.38
C ILE A 23 -4.10 -6.49 8.26
N SER A 24 -3.92 -5.17 8.41
CA SER A 24 -4.81 -4.33 9.22
C SER A 24 -6.25 -4.23 8.68
N GLY A 25 -6.46 -4.49 7.39
CA GLY A 25 -7.77 -4.53 6.73
C GLY A 25 -8.50 -5.86 6.93
N ILE A 26 -7.76 -6.98 6.82
CA ILE A 26 -8.29 -8.35 6.89
C ILE A 26 -8.98 -8.64 8.22
N ILE A 27 -8.47 -8.09 9.33
CA ILE A 27 -8.97 -8.38 10.68
C ILE A 27 -10.44 -7.95 10.92
N THR A 28 -11.04 -7.19 10.01
CA THR A 28 -12.45 -6.76 10.13
C THR A 28 -13.33 -7.15 8.95
N HIS A 29 -12.77 -7.30 7.76
CA HIS A 29 -13.48 -7.79 6.58
C HIS A 29 -12.55 -8.78 5.90
N GLY A 30 -12.89 -10.07 5.92
CA GLY A 30 -12.07 -11.16 5.34
C GLY A 30 -12.03 -11.17 3.81
N ASP A 31 -12.31 -10.04 3.16
CA ASP A 31 -12.32 -9.91 1.70
C ASP A 31 -10.91 -9.56 1.21
N GLN A 32 -10.41 -10.36 0.28
CA GLN A 32 -9.11 -10.16 -0.36
C GLN A 32 -9.02 -8.81 -1.08
N LYS A 33 -10.10 -8.32 -1.69
CA LYS A 33 -10.13 -7.00 -2.34
C LYS A 33 -9.95 -5.87 -1.33
N ALA A 34 -10.53 -6.00 -0.14
CA ALA A 34 -10.36 -5.00 0.92
C ALA A 34 -8.91 -4.97 1.43
N SER A 35 -8.27 -6.15 1.55
CA SER A 35 -6.84 -6.26 1.86
C SER A 35 -5.98 -5.58 0.79
N ASP A 36 -6.21 -5.92 -0.48
CA ASP A 36 -5.43 -5.37 -1.59
C ASP A 36 -5.62 -3.86 -1.76
N ALA A 37 -6.84 -3.36 -1.55
CA ALA A 37 -7.09 -1.92 -1.50
C ALA A 37 -6.30 -1.23 -0.37
N CYS A 38 -6.20 -1.86 0.81
CA CYS A 38 -5.39 -1.32 1.91
C CYS A 38 -3.90 -1.35 1.58
N ARG A 39 -3.40 -2.41 0.94
CA ARG A 39 -2.01 -2.50 0.47
C ARG A 39 -1.68 -1.39 -0.53
N TYR A 40 -2.54 -1.22 -1.53
CA TYR A 40 -2.38 -0.19 -2.56
C TYR A 40 -2.43 1.23 -1.96
N TYR A 41 -3.41 1.50 -1.09
CA TYR A 41 -3.52 2.80 -0.46
C TYR A 41 -2.36 3.10 0.50
N GLY A 42 -1.86 2.08 1.20
CA GLY A 42 -0.64 2.16 2.00
C GLY A 42 0.57 2.56 1.16
N ALA A 43 0.75 1.94 -0.02
CA ALA A 43 1.82 2.30 -0.96
C ALA A 43 1.74 3.76 -1.40
N LEU A 44 0.55 4.27 -1.73
CA LEU A 44 0.36 5.68 -2.10
C LEU A 44 0.76 6.64 -0.98
N ILE A 45 0.41 6.33 0.27
CA ILE A 45 0.79 7.16 1.43
C ILE A 45 2.31 7.15 1.60
N VAL A 46 2.96 5.98 1.49
CA VAL A 46 4.42 5.86 1.59
C VAL A 46 5.12 6.63 0.48
N ALA A 47 4.67 6.49 -0.77
CA ALA A 47 5.19 7.24 -1.91
C ALA A 47 5.11 8.76 -1.68
N ALA A 48 3.97 9.26 -1.18
CA ALA A 48 3.80 10.67 -0.84
C ALA A 48 4.78 11.12 0.27
N LEU A 49 4.97 10.32 1.33
CA LEU A 49 5.94 10.61 2.39
C LEU A 49 7.39 10.60 1.91
N ARG A 50 7.68 9.86 0.83
CA ARG A 50 9.00 9.79 0.19
C ARG A 50 9.24 10.90 -0.84
N GLY A 51 8.26 11.80 -1.01
CA GLY A 51 8.39 12.99 -1.86
C GLY A 51 7.97 12.78 -3.31
N GLU A 52 7.26 11.70 -3.63
CA GLU A 52 6.70 11.53 -4.97
C GLU A 52 5.63 12.58 -5.27
N THR A 53 5.65 13.07 -6.50
CA THR A 53 4.72 14.07 -6.99
C THR A 53 3.33 13.49 -7.21
N LYS A 54 2.30 14.35 -7.23
CA LYS A 54 0.93 13.95 -7.58
C LYS A 54 0.85 13.21 -8.92
N ALA A 55 1.66 13.61 -9.91
CA ALA A 55 1.68 12.95 -11.21
C ALA A 55 2.20 11.50 -11.11
N GLN A 56 3.24 11.26 -10.30
CA GLN A 56 3.76 9.90 -10.04
C GLN A 56 2.75 9.05 -9.27
N LEU A 57 2.05 9.61 -8.30
CA LEU A 57 1.02 8.91 -7.51
C LEU A 57 -0.21 8.52 -8.34
N LEU A 58 -0.55 9.30 -9.36
CA LEU A 58 -1.71 9.07 -10.25
C LEU A 58 -1.34 8.36 -11.55
N ASP A 59 -0.10 7.91 -11.68
CA ASP A 59 0.38 7.19 -12.84
C ASP A 59 -0.30 5.82 -12.96
N ASN A 60 -0.77 5.46 -14.16
CA ASN A 60 -1.43 4.17 -14.40
C ASN A 60 -0.50 2.98 -14.10
N ASP A 61 0.81 3.17 -14.19
CA ASP A 61 1.82 2.15 -13.90
C ASP A 61 2.35 2.26 -12.46
N PHE A 62 1.71 3.02 -11.57
CA PHE A 62 2.16 3.19 -10.17
C PHE A 62 2.44 1.85 -9.49
N TYR A 63 1.55 0.87 -9.65
CA TYR A 63 1.75 -0.48 -9.11
C TYR A 63 3.00 -1.16 -9.69
N LEU A 64 3.20 -1.07 -11.00
CA LEU A 64 4.33 -1.70 -11.67
C LEU A 64 5.66 -1.07 -11.26
N LYS A 65 5.68 0.26 -11.12
CA LYS A 65 6.84 1.05 -10.66
C LYS A 65 7.22 0.77 -9.20
N HIS A 66 6.27 0.32 -8.39
CA HIS A 66 6.46 0.02 -6.97
C HIS A 66 6.28 -1.46 -6.63
N ARG A 67 6.37 -2.35 -7.62
CA ARG A 67 6.07 -3.78 -7.46
C ARG A 67 6.85 -4.43 -6.32
N GLU A 68 8.09 -4.00 -6.10
CA GLU A 68 8.95 -4.49 -5.02
C GLU A 68 8.35 -4.31 -3.63
N TRP A 69 7.52 -3.28 -3.42
CA TRP A 69 6.87 -3.02 -2.13
C TRP A 69 5.75 -4.02 -1.83
N PHE A 70 5.19 -4.67 -2.85
CA PHE A 70 4.10 -5.62 -2.71
C PHE A 70 4.57 -7.05 -2.39
N GLY A 71 5.88 -7.28 -2.30
CA GLY A 71 6.46 -8.58 -1.96
C GLY A 71 6.08 -9.69 -2.95
N SER A 72 5.97 -10.93 -2.46
CA SER A 72 5.66 -12.11 -3.30
C SER A 72 4.19 -12.23 -3.71
N LYS A 73 3.28 -11.47 -3.07
CA LYS A 73 1.84 -11.51 -3.37
C LYS A 73 1.46 -10.36 -4.29
N SER A 74 1.12 -10.66 -5.54
CA SER A 74 0.51 -9.63 -6.41
C SER A 74 -0.87 -9.21 -5.89
N LEU A 75 -1.34 -8.03 -6.29
CA LEU A 75 -2.73 -7.63 -6.05
C LEU A 75 -3.65 -8.49 -6.93
N THR A 76 -4.80 -8.89 -6.38
CA THR A 76 -5.82 -9.65 -7.12
C THR A 76 -6.55 -8.71 -8.09
N GLN A 77 -6.69 -9.10 -9.36
CA GLN A 77 -7.45 -8.34 -10.37
C GLN A 77 -8.97 -8.49 -10.15
#